data_AF-A0ABD2DRH1-F1
#
_entry.id   AF-A0ABD2DRH1-F1
#
_cell.length_a   1.000
_cell.length_b   1.000
_cell.length_c   1.000
_cell.angle_alpha   90.00
_cell.angle_beta   90.00
_cell.angle_gamma   90.00
#
_symmetry.space_group_name_H-M   'P 1'
#
loop_
_entity.id
_entity.type
_entity.pdbx_description
1 polymer ?
#
loop_
_entity_poly.entity_id
_entity_poly.type
_entity_poly.pdbx_seq_one_letter_code
_entity_poly.pdbx_strand_id
1 'polypeptide(L)'
;MGWRLLTQDEGPALVPGGRLGDSRDYHQHRYRQGVPEGVHDLPPGVALPLESNLAFMNGVSFTKGCYIGQELTARTHHMGVIRKRLFPVRLSGPLPTGGIDPGTPVLTESGQAAGKFRAGQGDMGLALLQSEKIKGPLHIRTSESSQVALTASVPDWWPMATK
;
A
#
# COMPACT_ATOMS: atom_id res chain seq x y z
N MET A 1 -11.78 -2.88 -5.91
CA MET A 1 -11.96 -3.83 -4.79
C MET A 1 -13.24 -4.67 -4.85
N GLY A 2 -14.11 -4.50 -5.84
CA GLY A 2 -15.29 -5.36 -6.00
C GLY A 2 -16.35 -5.12 -4.92
N TRP A 3 -16.99 -6.19 -4.49
CA TRP A 3 -18.11 -6.17 -3.55
C TRP A 3 -17.71 -6.84 -2.23
N ARG A 4 -18.36 -6.43 -1.13
CA ARG A 4 -18.35 -7.17 0.12
C ARG A 4 -19.65 -7.98 0.21
N LEU A 5 -19.52 -9.26 0.52
CA LEU A 5 -20.64 -10.16 0.78
C LEU A 5 -20.53 -10.66 2.22
N LEU A 6 -21.55 -10.41 3.01
CA LEU A 6 -21.70 -10.93 4.36
C LEU A 6 -22.83 -11.96 4.31
N THR A 7 -22.51 -13.21 4.62
CA THR A 7 -23.45 -14.32 4.47
C THR A 7 -23.12 -15.45 5.44
N GLN A 8 -24.12 -16.28 5.76
CA GLN A 8 -23.93 -17.55 6.46
C GLN A 8 -23.73 -18.72 5.49
N ASP A 9 -24.10 -18.53 4.22
CA ASP A 9 -23.97 -19.52 3.14
C ASP A 9 -22.68 -19.35 2.34
N GLU A 10 -22.37 -20.29 1.43
CA GLU A 10 -21.26 -20.12 0.50
C GLU A 10 -21.54 -19.02 -0.54
N GLY A 11 -20.54 -18.16 -0.79
CA GLY A 11 -20.67 -17.02 -1.70
C GLY A 11 -21.25 -17.35 -3.10
N PRO A 12 -20.79 -18.42 -3.79
CA PRO A 12 -21.32 -18.79 -5.10
C PRO A 12 -22.81 -19.13 -5.13
N ALA A 13 -23.41 -19.54 -4.00
CA ALA A 13 -24.85 -19.82 -3.95
C ALA A 13 -25.69 -18.54 -4.13
N LEU A 14 -25.13 -17.37 -3.83
CA LEU A 14 -25.80 -16.06 -3.88
C LEU A 14 -25.34 -15.18 -5.04
N VAL A 15 -24.26 -15.56 -5.74
CA VAL A 15 -23.63 -14.75 -6.79
C VAL A 15 -23.69 -15.52 -8.12
N PRO A 16 -24.63 -15.17 -9.02
CA PRO A 16 -24.71 -15.81 -10.34
C PRO A 16 -23.39 -15.72 -11.11
N GLY A 17 -22.88 -16.85 -11.57
CA GLY A 17 -21.57 -16.94 -12.24
C GLY A 17 -20.36 -16.76 -11.32
N GLY A 18 -20.57 -16.61 -10.01
CA GLY A 18 -19.51 -16.60 -9.01
C GLY A 18 -18.89 -17.98 -8.83
N ARG A 19 -17.60 -18.01 -8.54
CA ARG A 19 -16.85 -19.22 -8.17
C ARG A 19 -15.98 -18.91 -6.96
N LEU A 20 -15.65 -19.94 -6.18
CA LEU A 20 -14.63 -19.79 -5.14
C LEU A 20 -13.29 -19.40 -5.78
N GLY A 21 -12.60 -18.47 -5.13
CA GLY A 21 -11.26 -18.02 -5.49
C GLY A 21 -10.27 -18.31 -4.37
N ASP A 22 -8.98 -18.36 -4.71
CA ASP A 22 -7.91 -18.45 -3.72
C ASP A 22 -7.75 -17.09 -3.02
N SER A 23 -7.59 -17.10 -1.69
CA SER A 23 -7.33 -15.86 -0.92
C SER A 23 -6.05 -15.17 -1.40
N ARG A 24 -5.08 -15.92 -1.91
CA ARG A 24 -3.84 -15.39 -2.50
C ARG A 24 -4.11 -14.47 -3.68
N ASP A 25 -5.10 -14.78 -4.52
CA ASP A 25 -5.47 -13.95 -5.67
C ASP A 25 -6.09 -12.62 -5.22
N TYR A 26 -6.89 -12.67 -4.14
CA TYR A 26 -7.44 -11.46 -3.51
C TYR A 26 -6.34 -10.55 -2.97
N HIS A 27 -5.37 -11.10 -2.24
CA HIS A 27 -4.24 -10.33 -1.71
C HIS A 27 -3.36 -9.77 -2.83
N GLN A 28 -3.07 -10.55 -3.86
CA GLN A 28 -2.32 -10.07 -5.02
C GLN A 28 -3.06 -8.95 -5.76
N HIS A 29 -4.40 -9.05 -5.88
CA HIS A 29 -5.23 -7.98 -6.44
C HIS A 29 -5.13 -6.69 -5.60
N ARG A 30 -5.25 -6.77 -4.26
CA ARG A 30 -5.08 -5.61 -3.38
C ARG A 30 -3.73 -4.94 -3.54
N TYR A 31 -2.64 -5.72 -3.54
CA TYR A 31 -1.29 -5.18 -3.70
C TYR A 31 -1.09 -4.53 -5.06
N ARG A 32 -1.62 -5.12 -6.14
CA ARG A 32 -1.58 -4.51 -7.47
C ARG A 32 -2.35 -3.19 -7.53
N GLN A 33 -3.46 -3.09 -6.81
CA GLN A 33 -4.31 -1.90 -6.75
C GLN A 33 -3.84 -0.86 -5.72
N GLY A 34 -2.79 -1.14 -4.93
CA GLY A 34 -2.32 -0.23 -3.89
C GLY A 34 -3.28 -0.06 -2.72
N VAL A 35 -4.04 -1.11 -2.38
CA VAL A 35 -5.06 -1.07 -1.31
C VAL A 35 -4.52 -1.75 -0.04
N PRO A 36 -4.14 -1.00 1.00
CA PRO A 36 -3.71 -1.56 2.28
C PRO A 36 -4.89 -2.13 3.06
N GLU A 37 -4.72 -3.32 3.63
CA GLU A 37 -5.73 -3.96 4.47
C GLU A 37 -5.07 -4.89 5.51
N GLY A 38 -5.51 -4.76 6.77
CA GLY A 38 -5.01 -5.59 7.88
C GLY A 38 -3.73 -5.06 8.54
N VAL A 39 -3.30 -5.74 9.60
CA VAL A 39 -2.26 -5.27 10.52
C VAL A 39 -0.84 -5.27 9.94
N HIS A 40 -0.58 -6.05 8.88
CA HIS A 40 0.71 -6.06 8.21
C HIS A 40 0.90 -4.83 7.31
N ASP A 41 -0.16 -4.46 6.58
CA ASP A 41 -0.17 -3.27 5.73
C ASP A 41 -0.29 -1.99 6.59
N LEU A 42 -1.04 -2.07 7.70
CA LEU A 42 -1.38 -0.97 8.61
C LEU A 42 -1.01 -1.31 10.08
N PRO A 43 0.28 -1.34 10.46
CA PRO A 43 0.66 -1.71 11.81
C PRO A 43 0.10 -0.73 12.86
N PRO A 44 -0.59 -1.22 13.91
CA PRO A 44 -1.18 -0.38 14.94
C PRO A 44 -0.16 0.54 15.61
N GLY A 45 -0.51 1.82 15.80
CA GLY A 45 0.37 2.82 16.40
C GLY A 45 1.54 3.29 15.52
N VAL A 46 1.73 2.71 14.33
CA VAL A 46 2.84 3.07 13.41
C VAL A 46 2.32 3.64 12.10
N ALA A 47 1.26 3.07 11.52
CA ALA A 47 0.70 3.54 10.26
C ALA A 47 0.00 4.90 10.43
N LEU A 48 0.44 5.91 9.68
CA LEU A 48 -0.21 7.22 9.65
C LEU A 48 -1.39 7.20 8.65
N PRO A 49 -2.60 7.66 9.04
CA PRO A 49 -3.79 7.52 8.19
C PRO A 49 -3.67 8.15 6.80
N LEU A 50 -3.13 9.37 6.72
CA LEU A 50 -3.04 10.09 5.45
C LEU A 50 -1.90 9.56 4.55
N GLU A 51 -0.81 9.06 5.14
CA GLU A 51 0.24 8.32 4.39
C GLU A 51 -0.28 6.97 3.89
N SER A 52 -1.27 6.40 4.58
CA SER A 52 -1.95 5.16 4.19
C SER A 52 -3.09 5.38 3.19
N ASN A 53 -3.18 6.57 2.60
CA ASN A 53 -4.17 6.95 1.59
C ASN A 53 -5.63 6.94 2.09
N LEU A 54 -5.87 7.09 3.40
CA LEU A 54 -7.24 7.06 3.96
C LEU A 54 -8.18 8.07 3.29
N ALA A 55 -7.69 9.26 2.95
CA ALA A 55 -8.45 10.26 2.22
C ALA A 55 -8.82 9.82 0.79
N PHE A 56 -7.92 9.13 0.08
CA PHE A 56 -8.20 8.61 -1.27
C PHE A 56 -9.19 7.44 -1.23
N MET A 57 -9.25 6.72 -0.12
CA MET A 57 -10.18 5.60 0.10
C MET A 57 -11.48 6.02 0.78
N ASN A 58 -11.82 7.32 0.79
CA ASN A 58 -13.06 7.86 1.39
C ASN A 58 -13.23 7.54 2.89
N GLY A 59 -12.14 7.35 3.62
CA GLY A 59 -12.15 6.88 5.02
C GLY A 59 -12.04 7.99 6.09
N VAL A 60 -12.01 9.26 5.69
CA VAL A 60 -11.95 10.39 6.63
C VAL A 60 -12.84 11.52 6.15
N SER A 61 -13.57 12.15 7.08
CA SER A 61 -14.31 13.39 6.83
C SER A 61 -13.62 14.53 7.60
N PHE A 62 -13.40 15.65 6.90
CA PHE A 62 -12.87 16.88 7.47
C PHE A 62 -13.97 17.86 7.92
N THR A 63 -15.23 17.52 7.68
CA THR A 63 -16.40 18.36 7.99
C THR A 63 -17.28 17.77 9.10
N LYS A 64 -16.94 16.57 9.61
CA LYS A 64 -17.64 15.95 10.76
C LYS A 64 -17.22 16.55 12.10
N GLY A 65 -17.99 16.23 13.13
CA GLY A 65 -17.67 16.54 14.53
C GLY A 65 -16.43 15.80 15.07
N CYS A 66 -16.12 16.05 16.34
CA CYS A 66 -14.89 15.60 16.99
C CYS A 66 -14.72 14.06 17.00
N TYR A 67 -13.50 13.61 16.74
CA TYR A 67 -13.08 12.21 16.87
C TYR A 67 -11.62 12.11 17.34
N ILE A 68 -11.25 10.97 17.92
CA ILE A 68 -9.89 10.77 18.46
C ILE A 68 -8.83 10.88 17.34
N GLY A 69 -7.83 11.72 17.55
CA GLY A 69 -6.74 11.95 16.60
C GLY A 69 -7.09 12.93 15.47
N GLN A 70 -8.22 13.64 15.56
CA GLN A 70 -8.65 14.61 14.56
C GLN A 70 -7.65 15.75 14.38
N GLU A 71 -7.10 16.31 15.46
CA GLU A 71 -6.24 17.50 15.40
C GLU A 71 -5.00 17.26 14.54
N LEU A 72 -4.34 16.11 14.75
CA LEU A 72 -3.18 15.72 13.96
C LEU A 72 -3.58 15.48 12.50
N THR A 73 -4.65 14.71 12.28
CA THR A 73 -5.12 14.36 10.93
C THR A 73 -5.51 15.59 10.12
N ALA A 74 -6.29 16.49 10.72
CA ALA A 74 -6.71 17.74 10.11
C ALA A 74 -5.50 18.67 9.86
N ARG A 75 -4.58 18.80 10.83
CA ARG A 75 -3.37 19.61 10.64
C ARG A 75 -2.55 19.10 9.46
N THR A 76 -2.29 17.80 9.39
CA THR A 76 -1.52 17.21 8.29
C THR A 76 -2.20 17.40 6.94
N HIS A 77 -3.54 17.35 6.88
CA HIS A 77 -4.29 17.64 5.65
C HIS A 77 -4.16 19.11 5.20
N HIS A 78 -4.29 20.07 6.12
CA HIS A 78 -4.29 21.50 5.78
C HIS A 78 -2.88 22.09 5.61
N MET A 79 -1.86 21.53 6.26
CA MET A 79 -0.47 22.01 6.16
C MET A 79 0.23 21.63 4.84
N GLY A 80 -0.47 20.96 3.92
CA GLY A 80 -0.03 20.79 2.54
C GLY A 80 0.21 19.34 2.13
N VAL A 81 1.22 19.14 1.29
CA VAL A 81 1.41 17.89 0.53
C VAL A 81 1.85 16.74 1.44
N ILE A 82 1.07 15.66 1.44
CA ILE A 82 1.47 14.36 2.01
C ILE A 82 2.67 13.84 1.22
N ARG A 83 3.88 14.00 1.78
CA ARG A 83 5.14 13.67 1.09
C ARG A 83 5.35 12.17 0.91
N LYS A 84 4.94 11.37 1.90
CA LYS A 84 5.07 9.90 1.86
C LYS A 84 3.71 9.23 1.74
N ARG A 85 3.62 8.22 0.88
CA ARG A 85 2.40 7.40 0.73
C ARG A 85 2.74 5.93 0.60
N LEU A 86 1.78 5.06 0.93
CA LEU A 86 1.83 3.66 0.53
C LEU A 86 1.59 3.57 -0.98
N PHE A 87 2.57 3.06 -1.71
CA PHE A 87 2.48 2.78 -3.14
C PHE A 87 2.50 1.27 -3.39
N PRO A 88 1.75 0.78 -4.40
CA PRO A 88 1.97 -0.55 -4.91
C PRO A 88 3.36 -0.68 -5.51
N VAL A 89 4.04 -1.77 -5.17
CA VAL A 89 5.37 -2.09 -5.68
C VAL A 89 5.38 -3.49 -6.29
N ARG A 90 6.13 -3.63 -7.37
CA ARG A 90 6.48 -4.91 -7.99
C ARG A 90 7.97 -5.16 -7.79
N LEU A 91 8.31 -6.31 -7.24
CA LEU A 91 9.67 -6.80 -7.08
C LEU A 91 10.07 -7.61 -8.31
N SER A 92 11.34 -7.54 -8.68
CA SER A 92 11.89 -8.25 -9.83
C SER A 92 13.30 -8.76 -9.53
N GLY A 93 13.60 -9.94 -10.09
CA GLY A 93 14.82 -10.69 -9.78
C GLY A 93 14.59 -11.84 -8.79
N PRO A 94 15.66 -12.53 -8.38
CA PRO A 94 15.57 -13.61 -7.39
C PRO A 94 15.11 -13.04 -6.05
N LEU A 95 13.92 -13.45 -5.61
CA LEU A 95 13.36 -13.05 -4.32
C LEU A 95 13.83 -14.04 -3.26
N PRO A 96 14.20 -13.59 -2.04
CA PRO A 96 14.49 -14.49 -0.94
C PRO A 96 13.30 -15.38 -0.64
N THR A 97 13.53 -16.64 -0.27
CA THR A 97 12.47 -17.59 0.08
C THR A 97 11.59 -17.09 1.22
N GLY A 98 12.16 -16.31 2.16
CA GLY A 98 11.45 -15.66 3.26
C GLY A 98 10.71 -14.36 2.89
N GLY A 99 10.82 -13.90 1.65
CA GLY A 99 10.31 -12.60 1.21
C GLY A 99 11.20 -11.42 1.63
N ILE A 100 10.61 -10.23 1.68
CA ILE A 100 11.29 -8.99 2.09
C ILE A 100 10.78 -8.59 3.47
N ASP A 101 11.69 -8.37 4.42
CA ASP A 101 11.30 -7.98 5.77
C ASP A 101 10.60 -6.61 5.79
N PRO A 102 9.50 -6.45 6.54
CA PRO A 102 8.88 -5.16 6.78
C PRO A 102 9.88 -4.13 7.33
N GLY A 103 9.86 -2.92 6.77
CA GLY A 103 10.77 -1.85 7.17
C GLY A 103 12.10 -1.83 6.42
N THR A 104 12.39 -2.83 5.58
CA THR A 104 13.59 -2.84 4.74
C THR A 104 13.68 -1.55 3.90
N PRO A 105 14.81 -0.82 3.92
CA PRO A 105 14.96 0.41 3.17
C PRO A 105 14.82 0.20 1.67
N VAL A 106 14.03 1.09 1.04
CA VAL A 106 13.96 1.23 -0.41
C VAL A 106 14.87 2.38 -0.82
N LEU A 107 15.78 2.12 -1.74
CA LEU A 107 16.81 3.04 -2.18
C LEU A 107 16.61 3.42 -3.66
N THR A 108 16.99 4.64 -4.01
CA THR A 108 17.19 5.05 -5.42
C THR A 108 18.44 4.38 -5.98
N GLU A 109 18.62 4.40 -7.30
CA GLU A 109 19.86 3.97 -7.95
C GLU A 109 21.12 4.66 -7.39
N SER A 110 21.03 5.95 -7.05
CA SER A 110 22.11 6.70 -6.39
C SER A 110 22.34 6.34 -4.90
N GLY A 111 21.60 5.36 -4.36
CA GLY A 111 21.70 4.89 -2.98
C GLY A 111 20.98 5.77 -1.95
N GLN A 112 20.21 6.78 -2.38
CA GLN A 112 19.45 7.62 -1.45
C GLN A 112 18.20 6.91 -0.96
N ALA A 113 17.81 7.15 0.30
CA ALA A 113 16.57 6.61 0.84
C ALA A 113 15.33 7.18 0.13
N ALA A 114 14.56 6.30 -0.50
CA ALA A 114 13.26 6.59 -1.10
C ALA A 114 12.11 6.24 -0.14
N GLY A 115 12.28 5.23 0.73
CA GLY A 115 11.25 4.82 1.67
C GLY A 115 11.55 3.51 2.35
N LYS A 116 10.49 2.77 2.73
CA LYS A 116 10.60 1.44 3.36
C LYS A 116 9.56 0.49 2.80
N PHE A 117 9.94 -0.76 2.57
CA PHE A 117 9.00 -1.83 2.26
C PHE A 117 8.02 -2.01 3.42
N ARG A 118 6.73 -2.23 3.14
CA ARG A 118 5.69 -2.38 4.17
C ARG A 118 5.33 -3.84 4.39
N ALA A 119 4.79 -4.47 3.36
CA ALA A 119 4.30 -5.84 3.34
C ALA A 119 4.04 -6.25 1.89
N GLY A 120 3.95 -7.54 1.62
CA GLY A 120 3.67 -8.05 0.27
C GLY A 120 3.45 -9.55 0.24
N GLN A 121 3.10 -10.04 -0.94
CA GLN A 121 2.93 -11.46 -1.24
C GLN A 121 3.50 -11.76 -2.62
N GLY A 122 4.45 -12.69 -2.69
CA GLY A 122 5.16 -13.01 -3.92
C GLY A 122 5.94 -11.80 -4.45
N ASP A 123 5.73 -11.45 -5.72
CA ASP A 123 6.38 -10.34 -6.40
C ASP A 123 5.68 -8.98 -6.21
N MET A 124 4.60 -8.91 -5.44
CA MET A 124 3.80 -7.71 -5.25
C MET A 124 3.76 -7.29 -3.79
N GLY A 125 3.69 -5.99 -3.52
CA GLY A 125 3.52 -5.48 -2.16
C GLY A 125 3.21 -4.00 -2.09
N LEU A 126 3.33 -3.44 -0.90
CA LEU A 126 3.29 -2.01 -0.64
C LEU A 126 4.64 -1.55 -0.10
N ALA A 127 5.01 -0.32 -0.44
CA ALA A 127 6.10 0.40 0.21
C ALA A 127 5.65 1.81 0.59
N LEU A 128 6.08 2.28 1.76
CA LEU A 128 5.91 3.67 2.17
C LEU A 128 7.04 4.49 1.53
N LEU A 129 6.74 5.22 0.45
CA LEU A 129 7.72 5.93 -0.36
C LEU A 129 7.48 7.44 -0.36
N GLN A 130 8.56 8.19 -0.50
CA GLN A 130 8.55 9.61 -0.88
C GLN A 130 7.99 9.73 -2.32
N SER A 131 6.91 10.48 -2.48
CA SER A 131 6.13 10.56 -3.72
C SER A 131 6.95 11.11 -4.89
N GLU A 132 7.91 11.98 -4.62
CA GLU A 132 8.83 12.58 -5.58
C GLU A 132 9.93 11.63 -6.07
N LYS A 133 10.17 10.51 -5.35
CA LYS A 133 11.24 9.54 -5.67
C LYS A 133 10.75 8.27 -6.37
N ILE A 134 9.46 8.14 -6.65
CA ILE A 134 8.88 6.89 -7.20
C ILE A 134 9.14 6.69 -8.69
N LYS A 135 9.53 7.73 -9.44
CA LYS A 135 9.66 7.69 -10.91
C LYS A 135 10.97 7.06 -11.40
N GLY A 136 11.99 6.99 -10.55
CA GLY A 136 13.30 6.43 -10.89
C GLY A 136 13.41 4.93 -10.55
N PRO A 137 14.48 4.26 -11.02
CA PRO A 137 14.80 2.91 -10.59
C PRO A 137 14.97 2.84 -9.07
N LEU A 138 14.28 1.90 -8.44
CA LEU A 138 14.36 1.63 -7.01
C LEU A 138 14.89 0.22 -6.78
N HIS A 139 15.53 0.03 -5.63
CA HIS A 139 15.97 -1.29 -5.20
C HIS A 139 15.93 -1.45 -3.70
N ILE A 140 15.95 -2.72 -3.29
CA ILE A 140 16.10 -3.15 -1.91
C ILE A 140 17.37 -4.01 -1.80
N ARG A 141 18.10 -3.85 -0.69
CA ARG A 141 19.18 -4.77 -0.32
C ARG A 141 18.64 -5.81 0.65
N THR A 142 18.78 -7.07 0.30
CA THR A 142 18.42 -8.20 1.17
C THR A 142 19.58 -8.55 2.08
N SER A 143 19.30 -9.27 3.17
CA SER A 143 20.31 -9.78 4.11
C SER A 143 21.33 -10.70 3.43
N GLU A 144 20.93 -11.39 2.37
CA GLU A 144 21.79 -12.24 1.53
C GLU A 144 22.64 -11.45 0.52
N SER A 145 22.74 -10.12 0.66
CA SER A 145 23.51 -9.22 -0.21
C SER A 145 23.07 -9.17 -1.68
N SER A 146 21.92 -9.76 -2.01
CA SER A 146 21.32 -9.66 -3.34
C SER A 146 20.46 -8.41 -3.45
N GLN A 147 20.65 -7.65 -4.53
CA GLN A 147 19.86 -6.49 -4.85
C GLN A 147 18.59 -6.92 -5.58
N VAL A 148 17.42 -6.57 -5.02
CA VAL A 148 16.12 -6.81 -5.64
C VAL A 148 15.64 -5.51 -6.24
N ALA A 149 15.40 -5.51 -7.56
CA ALA A 149 14.86 -4.35 -8.26
C ALA A 149 13.38 -4.18 -7.91
N LEU A 150 12.98 -2.95 -7.66
CA LEU A 150 11.64 -2.58 -7.23
C LEU A 150 11.11 -1.50 -8.17
N THR A 151 9.87 -1.68 -8.65
CA THR A 151 9.15 -0.65 -9.42
C THR A 151 7.92 -0.24 -8.64
N ALA A 152 7.75 1.07 -8.42
CA ALA A 152 6.55 1.64 -7.83
C ALA A 152 5.62 2.16 -8.94
N SER A 153 4.32 2.15 -8.69
CA SER A 153 3.33 2.72 -9.63
C SER A 153 2.28 3.54 -8.88
N VAL A 154 1.64 4.48 -9.58
CA VAL A 154 0.51 5.25 -9.06
C VAL A 154 -0.77 4.51 -9.45
N PRO A 155 -1.63 4.11 -8.50
CA PRO A 155 -2.91 3.50 -8.83
C PRO A 155 -3.78 4.43 -9.69
N ASP A 156 -4.47 3.85 -10.67
CA ASP A 156 -5.32 4.55 -11.64
C ASP A 156 -6.56 5.20 -11.01
N TRP A 157 -7.05 4.62 -9.90
CA TRP A 157 -8.20 5.12 -9.15
C TRP A 157 -7.86 6.26 -8.19
N TRP A 158 -6.58 6.61 -8.00
CA TRP A 158 -6.23 7.77 -7.19
C TRP A 158 -6.76 9.05 -7.86
N PRO A 159 -7.18 10.06 -7.08
CA PRO A 159 -7.63 11.32 -7.66
C PRO A 159 -6.48 11.92 -8.46
N MET A 160 -6.77 12.32 -9.70
CA MET A 160 -5.83 13.12 -10.47
C MET A 160 -5.59 14.42 -9.72
N ALA A 161 -4.33 14.84 -9.62
CA ALA A 161 -4.03 16.18 -9.15
C ALA A 161 -4.75 17.17 -10.07
N THR A 162 -5.81 17.81 -9.57
CA THR A 162 -6.38 18.99 -10.20
C THR A 162 -5.27 20.01 -10.29
N LYS A 163 -4.86 20.33 -11.52
CA LYS A 163 -3.94 21.42 -11.82
C LYS A 163 -4.48 22.74 -11.27
#